data_AF-A0A7K4F5R8-F1
#
_entry.id   AF-A0A7K4F5R8-F1
#
_cell.length_a   1.000
_cell.length_b   1.000
_cell.length_c   1.000
_cell.angle_alpha   90.00
_cell.angle_beta   90.00
_cell.angle_gamma   90.00
#
_symmetry.space_group_name_H-M   'P 1'
#
loop_
_entity.id
_entity.type
_entity.pdbx_description
1 polymer ?
#
loop_
_entity_poly.entity_id
_entity_poly.type
_entity_poly.pdbx_seq_one_letter_code
_entity_poly.pdbx_strand_id
1 'polypeptide(L)' 'MDSKAQKKIDEIMYETNEKINAIVDEIRGIRFSKMDENEKQTKCDELRVAFEQVMIEEEKKIEDVMNEGQ' A
#
# COMPACT_ATOMS: atom_id res chain seq x y z
N MET A 1 -3.43 -24.53 -5.34
CA MET A 1 -2.88 -23.81 -4.17
C MET A 1 -3.57 -24.34 -2.93
N ASP A 2 -2.83 -24.51 -1.84
CA ASP A 2 -3.39 -24.93 -0.56
C ASP A 2 -4.42 -23.90 -0.06
N SER A 3 -5.54 -24.36 0.51
CA SER A 3 -6.63 -23.49 0.96
C SER A 3 -6.18 -22.53 2.07
N LYS A 4 -5.12 -22.86 2.81
CA LYS A 4 -4.55 -21.96 3.83
C LYS A 4 -3.68 -20.88 3.20
N ALA A 5 -2.90 -21.21 2.18
CA ALA A 5 -2.10 -20.24 1.43
C ALA A 5 -2.99 -19.19 0.76
N GLN A 6 -4.10 -19.62 0.14
CA GLN A 6 -5.07 -18.69 -0.43
C GLN A 6 -5.64 -17.73 0.62
N LYS A 7 -6.03 -18.25 1.79
CA LYS A 7 -6.57 -17.41 2.86
C LYS A 7 -5.56 -16.37 3.36
N LYS A 8 -4.29 -16.75 3.52
CA LYS A 8 -3.21 -15.81 3.89
C LYS A 8 -3.04 -14.71 2.83
N ILE A 9 -3.09 -15.06 1.54
CA ILE A 9 -3.01 -14.08 0.45
C ILE A 9 -4.20 -13.13 0.50
N ASP A 10 -5.42 -13.63 0.73
CA ASP A 10 -6.61 -12.79 0.85
C ASP A 10 -6.51 -11.82 2.05
N GLU A 11 -5.96 -12.27 3.18
CA GLU A 11 -5.68 -11.42 4.35
C GLU A 11 -4.65 -10.32 4.02
N ILE A 12 -3.55 -10.67 3.34
CA ILE A 12 -2.53 -9.70 2.88
C ILE A 12 -3.15 -8.66 1.95
N MET A 13 -3.98 -9.08 1.00
CA MET A 13 -4.65 -8.17 0.06
C MET A 13 -5.63 -7.23 0.77
N TYR A 14 -6.32 -7.70 1.81
CA TYR A 14 -7.20 -6.87 2.62
C TYR A 14 -6.41 -5.79 3.37
N GLU A 15 -5.35 -6.16 4.07
CA GLU A 15 -4.48 -5.21 4.78
C GLU A 15 -3.82 -4.20 3.83
N THR A 16 -3.40 -4.68 2.65
CA THR A 16 -2.82 -3.83 1.60
C THR A 16 -3.82 -2.76 1.16
N ASN A 17 -5.08 -3.14 0.94
CA ASN A 17 -6.12 -2.17 0.58
C ASN A 17 -6.35 -1.13 1.67
N GLU A 18 -6.30 -1.49 2.96
CA GLU A 18 -6.43 -0.53 4.05
C GLU A 18 -5.27 0.49 4.05
N LYS A 19 -4.03 0.02 3.86
CA LYS A 19 -2.85 0.89 3.76
C LYS A 19 -2.92 1.84 2.56
N ILE A 20 -3.30 1.32 1.40
CA ILE A 20 -3.46 2.12 0.19
C ILE A 20 -4.55 3.18 0.38
N ASN A 21 -5.68 2.81 0.98
CA ASN A 21 -6.76 3.75 1.24
C ASN A 21 -6.31 4.89 2.17
N ALA A 22 -5.52 4.59 3.21
CA ALA A 22 -4.96 5.62 4.08
C ALA A 22 -4.08 6.62 3.31
N ILE A 23 -3.20 6.13 2.44
CA ILE A 23 -2.35 6.99 1.59
C ILE A 23 -3.20 7.85 0.64
N VAL A 24 -4.21 7.25 0.00
CA VAL A 24 -5.10 7.96 -0.93
C VAL A 24 -5.89 9.06 -0.20
N ASP A 25 -6.37 8.78 1.01
CA ASP A 25 -7.08 9.77 1.82
C ASP A 25 -6.17 10.91 2.25
N GLU A 26 -4.89 10.64 2.52
CA GLU A 26 -3.90 11.67 2.81
C GLU A 26 -3.61 12.55 1.59
N ILE A 27 -3.41 11.95 0.41
CA ILE A 27 -3.27 12.69 -0.87
C ILE A 27 -4.49 13.58 -1.12
N ARG A 28 -5.70 13.05 -0.87
CA ARG A 28 -6.94 13.82 -0.98
C ARG A 28 -6.95 15.00 0.00
N GLY A 29 -6.54 14.77 1.24
CA GLY A 29 -6.40 15.80 2.27
C GLY A 29 -5.45 16.91 1.85
N ILE A 30 -4.27 16.57 1.32
CA ILE A 30 -3.27 17.51 0.80
C ILE A 30 -3.85 18.34 -0.34
N ARG A 31 -4.52 17.69 -1.31
CA ARG A 31 -5.09 18.36 -2.49
C ARG A 31 -6.07 19.47 -2.10
N PHE A 32 -6.92 19.23 -1.10
CA PHE A 32 -7.92 20.20 -0.64
C PHE A 32 -7.45 21.08 0.52
N SER A 33 -6.20 20.94 0.95
CA SER A 33 -5.61 21.78 1.98
C SER A 33 -5.34 23.20 1.46
N LYS A 34 -5.17 24.14 2.41
CA LYS A 34 -4.74 25.52 2.14
C LYS A 34 -3.20 25.67 2.08
N MET A 35 -2.46 24.57 1.98
CA MET A 35 -1.00 24.59 1.85
C MET A 35 -0.55 25.24 0.53
N ASP A 36 0.70 25.68 0.48
CA ASP A 36 1.35 26.11 -0.78
C ASP A 36 1.44 24.93 -1.77
N GLU A 37 1.35 25.24 -3.08
CA GLU A 37 1.35 24.20 -4.12
C GLU A 37 2.69 23.43 -4.19
N ASN A 38 3.83 24.07 -3.91
CA ASN A 38 5.11 23.36 -3.85
C ASN A 38 5.14 22.42 -2.65
N GLU A 39 4.62 22.85 -1.50
CA GLU A 39 4.53 22.02 -0.31
C GLU A 39 3.59 20.82 -0.52
N LYS A 40 2.48 21.02 -1.24
CA LYS A 40 1.59 19.93 -1.66
C LYS A 40 2.32 18.93 -2.56
N GLN A 41 3.09 19.43 -3.53
CA GLN A 41 3.84 18.57 -4.44
C GLN A 41 4.85 17.72 -3.67
N THR A 42 5.65 18.32 -2.79
CA THR A 42 6.63 17.57 -1.97
C THR A 42 5.96 16.48 -1.14
N LYS A 43 4.86 16.77 -0.44
CA LYS A 43 4.16 15.74 0.35
C LYS A 43 3.51 14.66 -0.50
N CYS A 44 2.95 15.01 -1.66
CA CYS A 44 2.44 14.02 -2.60
C CYS A 44 3.54 13.10 -3.15
N ASP A 45 4.74 13.64 -3.41
CA ASP A 45 5.89 12.86 -3.86
C ASP A 45 6.37 11.90 -2.75
N GLU A 46 6.42 12.35 -1.49
CA GLU A 46 6.71 11.49 -0.33
C GLU A 46 5.69 10.34 -0.19
N LEU A 47 4.39 10.65 -0.31
CA LEU A 47 3.33 9.64 -0.25
C LEU A 47 3.38 8.65 -1.42
N ARG A 48 3.83 9.09 -2.59
CA ARG A 48 4.06 8.20 -3.73
C ARG A 48 5.16 7.20 -3.45
N VAL A 49 6.27 7.64 -2.86
CA VAL A 49 7.36 6.75 -2.45
C VAL A 49 6.88 5.75 -1.38
N ALA A 50 6.09 6.21 -0.41
CA ALA A 50 5.51 5.33 0.60
C ALA A 50 4.58 4.28 -0.01
N PHE A 51 3.76 4.66 -0.99
CA PHE A 51 2.91 3.73 -1.73
C PHE A 51 3.73 2.65 -2.45
N GLU A 52 4.78 3.05 -3.17
CA GLU A 52 5.67 2.11 -3.88
C GLU A 52 6.34 1.14 -2.90
N GLN A 53 6.79 1.62 -1.73
CA GLN A 53 7.35 0.76 -0.68
C GLN A 53 6.35 -0.27 -0.16
N VAL A 54 5.10 0.15 0.13
CA VAL A 54 4.04 -0.77 0.54
C VAL A 54 3.82 -1.85 -0.53
N MET A 55 3.71 -1.47 -1.81
CA MET A 55 3.51 -2.46 -2.88
C MET A 55 4.63 -3.49 -2.95
N ILE A 56 5.90 -3.07 -2.81
CA ILE A 56 7.07 -3.97 -2.83
C ILE A 56 7.06 -4.90 -1.61
N GLU A 57 6.73 -4.38 -0.42
CA GLU A 57 6.66 -5.19 0.80
C GLU A 57 5.56 -6.24 0.73
N GLU A 58 4.37 -5.87 0.23
CA GLU A 58 3.24 -6.79 0.14
C GLU A 58 3.44 -7.84 -0.97
N GLU A 59 4.07 -7.48 -2.08
CA GLU A 59 4.49 -8.45 -3.11
C GLU A 59 5.41 -9.53 -2.53
N LYS A 60 6.43 -9.13 -1.76
CA LYS A 60 7.32 -10.09 -1.07
C LYS A 60 6.58 -11.02 -0.12
N LYS A 61 5.61 -10.51 0.65
CA LYS A 61 4.81 -11.37 1.54
C LYS A 61 4.00 -12.40 0.77
N ILE A 62 3.45 -12.02 -0.38
CA ILE A 62 2.71 -12.95 -1.24
C ILE A 62 3.67 -14.01 -1.81
N GLU A 63 4.86 -13.61 -2.27
CA GLU A 63 5.90 -14.53 -2.73
C GLU A 63 6.29 -15.53 -1.63
N ASP A 64 6.51 -15.06 -0.40
CA ASP A 64 6.85 -15.90 0.74
C ASP A 64 5.75 -16.93 1.02
N VAL A 65 4.48 -16.51 1.03
CA VAL A 65 3.33 -17.42 1.23
C VAL A 65 3.23 -18.45 0.09
N MET A 66 3.53 -18.05 -1.14
CA MET A 66 3.54 -18.96 -2.28
C MET A 66 4.68 -19.98 -2.20
N ASN A 67 5.86 -19.56 -1.74
CA ASN A 67 7.05 -20.40 -1.58
C ASN A 67 6.94 -21.35 -0.37
N GLU A 68 6.27 -20.93 0.72
CA GLU A 68 5.94 -21.80 1.88
C GLU A 68 4.92 -22.89 1.54
N GLY A 69 4.10 -22.67 0.51
CA GLY A 69 3.04 -23.58 0.07
C GLY A 69 3.46 -24.63 -0.97
N GLN A 70 4.75 -24.69 -1.33
CA GLN A 70 5.35 -25.71 -2.20
C GLN A 70 6.00 -26.83 -1.40
#